data_AF-X0VWT6-F1
#
_entry.id   AF-X0VWT6-F1
#
_cell.length_a   1.000
_cell.length_b   1.000
_cell.length_c   1.000
_cell.angle_alpha   90.00
_cell.angle_beta   90.00
_cell.angle_gamma   90.00
#
_symmetry.space_group_name_H-M   'P 1'
#
loop_
_entity.id
_entity.type
_entity.pdbx_description
1 polymer ?
#
loop_
_entity_poly.entity_id
_entity_poly.type
_entity_poly.pdbx_seq_one_letter_code
_entity_poly.pdbx_strand_id
1 'polypeptide(L)'
;MMQTGKDKPYHDLQKVYARHPFGAPESETFIEILKCYFDPDEARLAAAMTFEPEPEEVIARRAGVSPDEAAPILTKMAERFFVRGFRRPDGVRTFRLHILIAGTGLFEVPFLMRESSVDLERLADLWEKYYFE
;
A
#
# COMPACT_ATOMS: atom_id res chain seq x y z
N MET A 1 2.84 15.78 17.34
CA MET A 1 4.25 15.53 16.96
C MET A 1 4.51 16.16 15.60
N MET A 2 5.72 16.67 15.36
CA MET A 2 6.06 17.36 14.11
C MET A 2 6.11 16.34 12.97
N GLN A 3 5.16 16.40 12.04
CA GLN A 3 5.21 15.65 10.79
C GLN A 3 6.50 16.04 10.06
N THR A 4 7.47 15.13 9.99
CA THR A 4 8.61 15.34 9.10
C THR A 4 8.08 15.23 7.67
N GLY A 5 8.50 16.12 6.76
CA GLY A 5 7.99 16.11 5.37
C GLY A 5 8.17 14.78 4.63
N LYS A 6 9.02 13.88 5.17
CA LYS A 6 9.24 12.52 4.68
C LYS A 6 8.11 11.55 5.00
N ASP A 7 7.36 11.77 6.07
CA ASP A 7 6.32 10.84 6.52
C ASP A 7 4.94 11.14 5.90
N LYS A 8 4.78 12.31 5.28
CA LYS A 8 3.54 12.75 4.63
C LYS A 8 2.91 11.67 3.70
N PRO A 9 3.67 10.97 2.84
CA PRO A 9 3.10 9.93 1.97
C PRO A 9 2.40 8.81 2.76
N TYR A 10 2.95 8.42 3.92
CA TYR A 10 2.37 7.38 4.76
C TYR A 10 1.08 7.84 5.44
N HIS A 11 1.02 9.08 5.93
CA HIS A 11 -0.22 9.63 6.48
C HIS A 11 -1.31 9.78 5.41
N ASP A 12 -0.94 10.15 4.19
CA ASP A 12 -1.91 10.22 3.09
C ASP A 12 -2.42 8.83 2.71
N LEU A 13 -1.55 7.82 2.67
CA LEU A 13 -1.95 6.43 2.47
C LEU A 13 -2.83 5.90 3.62
N GLN A 14 -2.48 6.21 4.87
CA GLN A 14 -3.29 5.84 6.03
C GLN A 14 -4.71 6.39 5.91
N LYS A 15 -4.88 7.63 5.46
CA LYS A 15 -6.21 8.22 5.23
C LYS A 15 -7.02 7.48 4.16
N VAL A 16 -6.37 6.88 3.16
CA VAL A 16 -7.04 6.02 2.17
C VAL A 16 -7.59 4.78 2.86
N TYR A 17 -6.78 4.11 3.68
CA TYR A 17 -7.22 2.95 4.47
C TYR A 17 -8.31 3.29 5.50
N ALA A 18 -8.21 4.42 6.18
CA ALA A 18 -9.20 4.90 7.14
C ALA A 18 -10.60 5.10 6.53
N ARG A 19 -10.67 5.44 5.25
CA ARG A 19 -11.94 5.65 4.53
C ARG A 19 -12.59 4.36 4.02
N HIS A 20 -11.87 3.25 4.04
CA HIS A 20 -12.42 1.96 3.64
C HIS A 20 -13.47 1.49 4.67
N PRO A 21 -14.56 0.80 4.29
CA PRO A 21 -15.58 0.32 5.25
C PRO A 21 -15.05 -0.59 6.36
N PHE A 22 -14.00 -1.38 6.08
CA PHE A 22 -13.33 -2.17 7.12
C PHE A 22 -12.37 -1.34 8.00
N GLY A 23 -12.09 -0.10 7.59
CA GLY A 23 -11.32 0.89 8.32
C GLY A 23 -9.86 0.52 8.54
N ALA A 24 -9.07 1.54 8.83
CA ALA A 24 -7.84 1.46 9.60
C ALA A 24 -7.72 2.78 10.36
N PRO A 25 -8.21 2.87 11.62
CA PRO A 25 -8.09 4.08 12.42
C PRO A 25 -6.65 4.63 12.41
N GLU A 26 -6.52 5.96 12.48
CA GLU A 26 -5.20 6.58 12.49
C GLU A 26 -4.45 6.23 13.76
N SER A 27 -3.28 5.59 13.61
CA SER A 27 -2.35 5.38 14.70
C SER A 27 -0.91 5.44 14.18
N GLU A 28 0.00 5.87 15.04
CA GLU A 28 1.44 5.88 14.74
C GLU A 28 1.95 4.45 14.45
N THR A 29 1.36 3.43 15.08
CA THR A 29 1.70 2.03 14.82
C THR A 29 1.29 1.62 13.40
N PHE A 30 0.13 2.05 12.91
CA PHE A 30 -0.25 1.79 11.53
C PHE A 30 0.64 2.51 10.52
N ILE A 31 1.14 3.70 10.84
CA ILE A 31 2.15 4.39 10.01
C ILE A 31 3.44 3.57 9.94
N GLU A 32 3.91 3.03 11.05
CA GLU A 32 5.09 2.16 11.09
C GLU A 32 4.87 0.84 10.33
N ILE A 33 3.65 0.28 10.38
CA ILE A 33 3.25 -0.84 9.53
C ILE A 33 3.44 -0.46 8.06
N LEU A 34 2.85 0.64 7.59
CA LEU A 34 2.98 1.07 6.18
C LEU A 34 4.44 1.27 5.74
N LYS A 35 5.32 1.74 6.63
CA LYS A 35 6.76 1.89 6.38
C LYS A 35 7.49 0.55 6.20
N CYS A 36 6.96 -0.56 6.73
CA CYS A 36 7.50 -1.89 6.46
C CYS A 36 7.21 -2.35 5.02
N TYR A 37 6.09 -1.92 4.43
CA TYR A 37 5.73 -2.28 3.06
C TYR A 37 6.35 -1.30 2.05
N PHE A 38 6.08 0.00 2.23
CA PHE A 38 6.32 0.96 1.16
C PHE A 38 7.54 1.83 1.45
N ASP A 39 8.42 1.97 0.47
CA ASP A 39 9.32 3.13 0.44
C ASP A 39 8.53 4.44 0.21
N PRO A 40 9.12 5.64 0.42
CA PRO A 40 8.36 6.89 0.33
C PRO A 40 7.73 7.15 -1.04
N ASP A 41 8.35 6.69 -2.13
CA ASP A 41 7.83 6.86 -3.49
C ASP A 41 6.69 5.87 -3.77
N GLU A 42 6.84 4.64 -3.31
CA GLU A 42 5.78 3.62 -3.31
C GLU A 42 4.56 4.10 -2.50
N ALA A 43 4.77 4.64 -1.28
CA ALA A 43 3.72 5.14 -0.41
C ALA A 43 2.97 6.32 -1.05
N ARG A 44 3.70 7.23 -1.72
CA ARG A 44 3.10 8.35 -2.46
C ARG A 44 2.19 7.84 -3.59
N LEU A 45 2.63 6.83 -4.33
CA LEU A 45 1.84 6.27 -5.43
C LEU A 45 0.65 5.47 -4.92
N ALA A 46 0.84 4.66 -3.87
CA ALA A 46 -0.21 3.91 -3.20
C ALA A 46 -1.29 4.83 -2.61
N ALA A 47 -0.92 5.99 -2.05
CA ALA A 47 -1.88 6.99 -1.55
C ALA A 47 -2.78 7.56 -2.66
N ALA A 48 -2.36 7.46 -3.93
CA ALA A 48 -3.15 7.85 -5.09
C ALA A 48 -3.96 6.68 -5.69
N MET A 49 -3.95 5.50 -5.09
CA MET A 49 -4.72 4.33 -5.57
C MET A 49 -6.05 4.17 -4.83
N THR A 50 -6.89 3.27 -5.33
CA THR A 50 -8.11 2.80 -4.68
C THR A 50 -8.07 1.28 -4.45
N PHE A 51 -9.10 0.78 -3.77
CA PHE A 51 -9.32 -0.66 -3.56
C PHE A 51 -9.98 -1.34 -4.77
N GLU A 52 -10.42 -0.57 -5.77
CA GLU A 52 -10.95 -1.08 -7.03
C GLU A 52 -9.86 -1.14 -8.12
N PRO A 53 -9.91 -2.12 -9.05
CA PRO A 53 -8.96 -2.16 -10.15
C PRO A 53 -9.04 -0.91 -11.03
N GLU A 54 -7.92 -0.22 -11.18
CA GLU A 54 -7.81 0.97 -12.03
C GLU A 54 -6.59 0.90 -12.96
N PRO A 55 -6.67 1.49 -14.17
CA PRO A 55 -5.53 1.58 -15.08
C PRO A 55 -4.36 2.37 -14.49
N GLU A 56 -3.14 1.97 -14.83
CA GLU A 56 -1.94 2.65 -14.32
C GLU A 56 -1.86 4.13 -14.71
N GLU A 57 -2.38 4.51 -15.88
CA GLU A 57 -2.42 5.90 -16.34
C GLU A 57 -3.35 6.75 -15.47
N VAL A 58 -4.42 6.15 -14.92
CA VAL A 58 -5.35 6.81 -14.00
C VAL A 58 -4.66 7.06 -12.65
N ILE A 59 -3.90 6.07 -12.16
CA ILE A 59 -3.11 6.18 -10.92
C ILE A 59 -2.03 7.25 -11.09
N ALA A 60 -1.24 7.17 -12.17
CA ALA A 60 -0.15 8.10 -12.46
C ALA A 60 -0.66 9.56 -12.50
N ARG A 61 -1.77 9.79 -13.22
CA ARG A 61 -2.42 11.10 -13.28
C ARG A 61 -2.89 11.58 -11.90
N ARG A 62 -3.46 10.70 -11.06
CA ARG A 62 -3.89 11.06 -9.70
C ARG A 62 -2.69 11.37 -8.79
N ALA A 63 -1.58 10.68 -8.99
CA ALA A 63 -0.32 10.89 -8.27
C ALA A 63 0.50 12.09 -8.79
N GLY A 64 0.12 12.67 -9.94
CA GLY A 64 0.81 13.81 -10.55
C GLY A 64 2.17 13.44 -11.17
N VAL A 65 2.34 12.18 -11.58
CA VAL A 65 3.55 11.67 -12.25
C VAL A 65 3.21 11.15 -13.65
N SER A 66 4.22 10.96 -14.48
CA SER A 66 4.04 10.34 -15.79
C SER A 66 3.77 8.82 -15.67
N PRO A 67 3.09 8.20 -16.66
CA PRO A 67 2.95 6.75 -16.70
C PRO A 67 4.29 6.00 -16.69
N ASP A 68 5.31 6.54 -17.37
CA ASP A 68 6.65 5.93 -17.43
C ASP A 68 7.35 5.93 -16.06
N GLU A 69 7.09 6.94 -15.22
CA GLU A 69 7.58 6.98 -13.84
C GLU A 69 6.77 6.04 -12.92
N ALA A 70 5.45 5.94 -13.10
CA ALA A 70 4.59 5.11 -12.26
C ALA A 70 4.74 3.61 -12.54
N ALA A 71 4.92 3.22 -13.81
CA ALA A 71 4.95 1.83 -14.26
C ALA A 71 5.98 0.95 -13.53
N PRO A 72 7.27 1.33 -13.36
CA PRO A 72 8.23 0.50 -12.65
C PRO A 72 7.91 0.40 -11.14
N ILE A 73 7.38 1.46 -10.52
CA ILE A 73 7.02 1.47 -9.10
C ILE A 73 5.81 0.54 -8.85
N LEU A 74 4.77 0.63 -9.69
CA LEU A 74 3.61 -0.27 -9.63
C LEU A 74 4.00 -1.73 -9.84
N THR A 75 4.96 -1.98 -10.74
CA THR A 75 5.49 -3.32 -10.99
C THR A 75 6.20 -3.86 -9.76
N LYS A 76 7.12 -3.09 -9.18
CA LYS A 76 7.85 -3.45 -7.97
C LYS A 76 6.91 -3.75 -6.80
N MET A 77 5.91 -2.90 -6.57
CA MET A 77 4.91 -3.15 -5.52
C MET A 77 4.10 -4.41 -5.78
N ALA A 78 3.75 -4.71 -7.05
CA ALA A 78 3.00 -5.91 -7.40
C ALA A 78 3.83 -7.19 -7.28
N GLU A 79 5.11 -7.15 -7.65
CA GLU A 79 6.07 -8.27 -7.51
C GLU A 79 6.30 -8.65 -6.05
N ARG A 80 6.28 -7.66 -5.14
CA ARG A 80 6.36 -7.84 -3.69
C ARG A 80 5.00 -8.12 -3.04
N PHE A 81 3.94 -8.23 -3.84
CA PHE A 81 2.57 -8.46 -3.39
C PHE A 81 2.01 -7.36 -2.46
N PHE A 82 2.51 -6.13 -2.53
CA PHE A 82 2.01 -5.01 -1.72
C PHE A 82 0.85 -4.27 -2.37
N VAL A 83 0.66 -4.49 -3.66
CA VAL A 83 -0.56 -4.15 -4.40
C VAL A 83 -0.91 -5.32 -5.31
N ARG A 84 -2.17 -5.41 -5.71
CA ARG A 84 -2.59 -6.40 -6.71
C ARG A 84 -2.51 -5.79 -8.10
N GLY A 85 -1.64 -6.31 -8.94
CA GLY A 85 -1.56 -6.00 -10.37
C GLY A 85 -2.09 -7.14 -11.25
N PHE A 86 -2.79 -6.81 -12.34
CA PHE A 86 -3.15 -7.79 -13.38
C PHE A 86 -3.36 -7.10 -14.73
N ARG A 87 -3.32 -7.88 -15.82
CA ARG A 87 -3.61 -7.41 -17.17
C ARG A 87 -5.03 -7.81 -17.57
N ARG A 88 -5.82 -6.86 -18.03
CA ARG A 88 -7.16 -7.09 -18.59
C ARG A 88 -7.09 -7.77 -19.96
N PRO A 89 -8.17 -8.37 -20.47
CA PRO A 89 -8.19 -8.98 -21.80
C PRO A 89 -7.85 -8.02 -22.96
N ASP A 90 -8.08 -6.72 -22.78
CA ASP A 90 -7.72 -5.66 -23.73
C ASP A 90 -6.24 -5.23 -23.67
N GLY A 91 -5.45 -5.87 -22.79
CA GLY A 91 -4.03 -5.58 -22.62
C GLY A 91 -3.71 -4.50 -21.60
N VAL A 92 -4.71 -3.78 -21.06
CA VAL A 92 -4.49 -2.70 -20.09
C VAL A 92 -4.01 -3.28 -18.76
N ARG A 93 -2.92 -2.72 -18.22
CA ARG A 93 -2.42 -3.04 -16.87
C ARG A 93 -3.25 -2.30 -15.85
N THR A 94 -3.77 -3.04 -14.87
CA THR A 94 -4.60 -2.50 -13.79
C THR A 94 -4.08 -2.91 -12.44
N PHE A 95 -4.21 -2.00 -11.47
CA PHE A 95 -3.73 -2.18 -10.11
C PHE A 95 -4.81 -1.80 -9.10
N ARG A 96 -4.71 -2.35 -7.89
CA ARG A 96 -5.51 -1.95 -6.73
C ARG A 96 -4.76 -2.19 -5.43
N LEU A 97 -5.12 -1.44 -4.39
CA LEU A 97 -4.67 -1.70 -3.03
C LEU A 97 -5.24 -3.02 -2.49
N HIS A 98 -4.51 -3.64 -1.56
CA HIS A 98 -5.09 -4.66 -0.70
C HIS A 98 -5.97 -4.00 0.36
N ILE A 99 -7.13 -4.58 0.63
CA ILE A 99 -7.94 -4.21 1.81
C ILE A 99 -7.22 -4.67 3.09
N LEU A 100 -7.54 -4.07 4.23
CA LEU A 100 -6.81 -4.32 5.48
C LEU A 100 -6.89 -5.78 5.93
N ILE A 101 -8.12 -6.29 6.11
CA ILE A 101 -8.43 -7.63 6.61
C ILE A 101 -9.48 -8.23 5.67
N ALA A 102 -9.19 -9.42 5.14
CA ALA A 102 -10.02 -10.35 4.37
C ALA A 102 -9.32 -10.85 3.09
N GLY A 103 -9.12 -12.17 3.02
CA GLY A 103 -8.54 -12.85 1.87
C GLY A 103 -7.04 -12.59 1.75
N THR A 104 -6.61 -12.06 0.60
CA THR A 104 -5.24 -11.58 0.38
C THR A 104 -5.18 -10.09 0.70
N GLY A 105 -5.35 -9.74 1.98
CA GLY A 105 -5.32 -8.39 2.50
C GLY A 105 -3.90 -7.93 2.89
N LEU A 106 -3.79 -6.68 3.32
CA LEU A 106 -2.50 -6.08 3.70
C LEU A 106 -1.86 -6.83 4.89
N PHE A 107 -2.68 -7.31 5.82
CA PHE A 107 -2.23 -8.11 6.95
C PHE A 107 -1.67 -9.46 6.51
N GLU A 108 -2.41 -10.24 5.72
CA GLU A 108 -2.10 -11.64 5.45
C GLU A 108 -0.93 -11.82 4.47
N VAL A 109 -0.81 -10.93 3.48
CA VAL A 109 0.02 -11.17 2.29
C VAL A 109 1.52 -11.34 2.57
N PRO A 110 2.21 -10.48 3.35
CA PRO A 110 3.63 -10.67 3.62
C PRO A 110 3.94 -11.99 4.32
N PHE A 111 3.09 -12.41 5.24
CA PHE A 111 3.24 -13.68 5.96
C PHE A 111 2.97 -14.88 5.05
N LEU A 112 1.92 -14.81 4.23
CA LEU A 112 1.55 -15.86 3.30
C LEU A 112 2.64 -16.07 2.23
N MET A 113 3.15 -14.98 1.66
CA MET A 113 4.14 -15.02 0.58
C MET A 113 5.58 -15.13 1.10
N ARG A 114 5.78 -15.04 2.43
CA ARG A 114 7.09 -14.99 3.08
C ARG A 114 8.00 -13.94 2.44
N GLU A 115 7.47 -12.72 2.30
CA GLU A 115 8.12 -11.65 1.56
C GLU A 115 9.46 -11.28 2.17
N SER A 116 10.54 -11.60 1.46
CA SER A 116 11.91 -11.52 1.97
C SER A 116 12.41 -10.09 2.25
N SER A 117 11.79 -9.08 1.63
CA SER A 117 12.14 -7.68 1.85
C SER A 117 11.56 -7.08 3.12
N VAL A 118 10.74 -7.84 3.86
CA VAL A 118 10.06 -7.41 5.09
C VAL A 118 10.61 -8.16 6.29
N ASP A 119 10.93 -7.42 7.35
CA ASP A 119 11.16 -8.01 8.67
C ASP A 119 9.83 -8.50 9.24
N LEU A 120 9.53 -9.80 9.03
CA LEU A 120 8.25 -10.39 9.41
C LEU A 120 8.06 -10.48 10.93
N GLU A 121 9.13 -10.58 11.72
CA GLU A 121 9.03 -10.59 13.18
C GLU A 121 8.61 -9.20 13.68
N ARG A 122 9.32 -8.15 13.24
CA ARG A 122 8.94 -6.77 13.55
C ARG A 122 7.53 -6.44 13.05
N LEU A 123 7.17 -6.88 11.84
CA LEU A 123 5.84 -6.63 11.29
C LEU A 123 4.75 -7.33 12.12
N ALA A 124 5.00 -8.54 12.62
CA ALA A 124 4.07 -9.24 13.52
C ALA A 124 3.87 -8.47 14.83
N ASP A 125 4.94 -8.01 15.47
CA ASP A 125 4.87 -7.21 16.70
C ASP A 125 4.07 -5.91 16.49
N LEU A 126 4.26 -5.25 15.34
CA LEU A 126 3.53 -4.04 15.00
C LEU A 126 2.03 -4.30 14.79
N TRP A 127 1.67 -5.39 14.11
CA TRP A 127 0.27 -5.78 13.93
C TRP A 127 -0.40 -6.18 15.24
N GLU A 128 0.31 -6.92 16.11
CA GLU A 128 -0.17 -7.25 17.46
C GLU A 128 -0.43 -5.97 18.25
N LYS A 129 0.54 -5.06 18.27
CA LYS A 129 0.40 -3.76 18.94
C LYS A 129 -0.80 -2.98 18.40
N TYR A 130 -0.94 -2.87 17.08
CA TYR A 130 -2.06 -2.15 16.46
C TYR A 130 -3.41 -2.78 16.77
N TYR A 131 -3.48 -4.10 16.92
CA TYR A 131 -4.71 -4.80 17.28
C TYR A 131 -5.20 -4.48 18.71
N PHE A 132 -4.27 -4.20 19.63
CA PHE A 132 -4.58 -3.90 21.04
C PHE A 132 -4.65 -2.40 21.36
N GLU A 133 -4.47 -1.52 20.37
CA GLU A 133 -4.71 -0.07 20.48
C GLU A 133 -6.21 0.27 20.50
#